data_AF-A0A815YSB2-F1
#
_entry.id   AF-A0A815YSB2-F1
#
_cell.length_a   1.000
_cell.length_b   1.000
_cell.length_c   1.000
_cell.angle_alpha   90.00
_cell.angle_beta   90.00
_cell.angle_gamma   90.00
#
_symmetry.space_group_name_H-M   'P 1'
#
loop_
_entity.id
_entity.type
_entity.pdbx_description
1 polymer ?
#
loop_
_entity_poly.entity_id
_entity_poly.type
_entity_poly.pdbx_seq_one_letter_code
_entity_poly.pdbx_strand_id
1 'polypeptide(L)'
;MLLRIIRYCSTFQAYLDDRERLRLALLFNKYPNKIIEECFNYLLLKYKIDQPLNFNNYNLILQKIIETPIKEKIPVDYGKTMLIHFTYCSSMKTFPKKFHALWDKYFCESPINEVLPILGTRNVKNLQRQLTYTR
;
A
#
# COMPACT_ATOMS: atom_id res chain seq x y z
N MET A 1 -8.18 1.14 -0.05
CA MET A 1 -9.49 1.81 -0.03
C MET A 1 -9.85 2.28 -1.43
N LEU A 2 -9.00 3.11 -2.03
CA LEU A 2 -9.18 3.65 -3.37
C LEU A 2 -9.35 2.62 -4.50
N LEU A 3 -8.52 1.57 -4.53
CA LEU A 3 -8.68 0.46 -5.48
C LEU A 3 -9.98 -0.33 -5.28
N ARG A 4 -10.48 -0.36 -4.04
CA ARG A 4 -11.76 -1.02 -3.74
C ARG A 4 -12.92 -0.22 -4.32
N ILE A 5 -12.86 1.11 -4.29
CA ILE A 5 -13.90 1.97 -4.87
C ILE A 5 -14.06 1.64 -6.35
N ILE A 6 -12.98 1.67 -7.14
CA ILE A 6 -13.07 1.31 -8.56
C ILE A 6 -13.55 -0.13 -8.76
N ARG A 7 -13.02 -1.10 -8.00
CA ARG A 7 -13.37 -2.52 -8.17
C ARG A 7 -14.81 -2.89 -7.81
N TYR A 8 -15.45 -2.16 -6.90
CA TYR A 8 -16.79 -2.51 -6.39
C TYR A 8 -17.91 -1.60 -6.91
N CYS A 9 -17.59 -0.43 -7.47
CA CYS A 9 -18.58 0.43 -8.09
C CYS A 9 -18.96 -0.11 -9.48
N SER A 10 -20.21 -0.56 -9.61
CA SER A 10 -20.77 -1.11 -10.86
C SER A 10 -21.06 -0.04 -11.92
N THR A 11 -21.16 1.23 -11.53
CA THR A 11 -21.44 2.36 -12.43
C THR A 11 -20.46 3.50 -12.20
N PHE A 12 -20.26 4.33 -13.23
CA PHE A 12 -19.43 5.53 -13.13
C PHE A 12 -19.97 6.52 -12.08
N GLN A 13 -21.29 6.65 -11.95
CA GLN A 13 -21.90 7.51 -10.94
C GLN A 13 -21.60 7.02 -9.52
N ALA A 14 -21.75 5.71 -9.27
CA ALA A 14 -21.42 5.14 -7.97
C ALA A 14 -19.94 5.35 -7.61
N TYR A 15 -19.06 5.28 -8.62
CA TYR A 15 -17.64 5.60 -8.44
C TYR A 15 -17.41 7.06 -8.03
N LEU A 16 -18.09 8.02 -8.66
CA LEU A 16 -17.99 9.42 -8.31
C LEU A 16 -18.48 9.69 -6.89
N ASP A 17 -19.63 9.13 -6.53
CA ASP A 17 -20.23 9.30 -5.21
C ASP A 17 -19.31 8.77 -4.10
N ASP A 18 -18.75 7.57 -4.28
CA ASP A 18 -17.84 6.98 -3.30
C ASP A 18 -16.45 7.66 -3.28
N ARG A 19 -15.97 8.18 -4.42
CA ARG A 19 -14.76 9.00 -4.47
C ARG A 19 -14.94 10.28 -3.66
N GLU A 20 -16.06 10.98 -3.81
CA GLU A 20 -16.34 12.21 -3.07
C GLU A 20 -16.54 11.94 -1.58
N ARG A 21 -17.24 10.85 -1.21
CA ARG A 21 -17.32 10.41 0.20
C ARG A 21 -15.95 10.17 0.82
N LEU A 22 -15.05 9.50 0.10
CA LEU A 22 -13.68 9.26 0.57
C LEU A 22 -12.91 10.59 0.70
N ARG A 23 -13.03 11.47 -0.30
CA ARG A 23 -12.39 12.79 -0.29
C ARG A 23 -12.83 13.58 0.94
N LEU A 24 -14.14 13.67 1.19
CA LEU A 24 -14.70 14.34 2.36
C LEU A 24 -14.18 13.73 3.66
N ALA A 25 -14.16 12.40 3.78
CA ALA A 25 -13.61 11.73 4.95
C ALA A 25 -12.12 12.09 5.18
N LEU A 26 -11.31 12.15 4.12
CA LEU A 26 -9.90 12.55 4.22
C LEU A 26 -9.74 14.03 4.59
N LEU A 27 -10.58 14.91 4.04
CA LEU A 27 -10.59 16.33 4.41
C LEU A 27 -10.98 16.54 5.87
N PHE A 28 -11.99 15.83 6.38
CA PHE A 28 -12.37 15.87 7.79
C PHE A 28 -11.26 15.36 8.72
N ASN A 29 -10.45 14.42 8.25
CA ASN A 29 -9.25 13.96 8.95
C ASN A 29 -8.02 14.88 8.75
N LYS A 30 -8.22 16.11 8.23
CA LYS A 30 -7.19 17.15 8.06
C LYS A 30 -6.06 16.75 7.09
N TYR A 31 -6.31 15.87 6.12
CA TYR A 31 -5.34 15.60 5.06
C TYR A 31 -5.33 16.76 4.04
N PRO A 32 -4.14 17.23 3.60
CA PRO A 32 -4.05 18.29 2.59
C PRO A 32 -4.64 17.86 1.24
N ASN A 33 -5.40 18.75 0.60
CA ASN A 33 -6.08 18.47 -0.68
C ASN A 33 -5.13 17.98 -1.77
N LYS A 34 -3.91 18.54 -1.84
CA LYS A 34 -2.87 18.12 -2.78
C LYS A 34 -2.50 16.63 -2.61
N ILE A 35 -2.32 16.17 -1.38
CA ILE A 35 -1.98 14.77 -1.08
C ILE A 35 -3.14 13.84 -1.45
N ILE A 36 -4.37 14.28 -1.23
CA ILE A 36 -5.58 13.51 -1.58
C ILE A 36 -5.64 13.29 -3.10
N GLU A 37 -5.47 14.35 -3.89
CA GLU A 37 -5.45 14.26 -5.36
C GLU A 37 -4.28 13.44 -5.88
N GLU A 38 -3.07 13.61 -5.31
CA GLU A 38 -1.92 12.78 -5.64
C GLU A 38 -2.21 11.29 -5.40
N CYS A 39 -2.89 10.95 -4.31
CA CYS A 39 -3.28 9.58 -4.01
C CYS A 39 -4.33 9.02 -5.00
N PHE A 40 -5.28 9.85 -5.44
CA PHE A 40 -6.25 9.48 -6.47
C PHE A 40 -5.55 9.23 -7.82
N ASN A 41 -4.68 10.15 -8.23
CA ASN A 41 -3.95 10.08 -9.50
C ASN A 41 -2.94 8.94 -9.54
N TYR A 42 -2.23 8.70 -8.43
CA TYR A 42 -1.28 7.59 -8.31
C TYR A 42 -1.93 6.24 -8.59
N LEU A 43 -3.20 6.08 -8.20
CA LEU A 43 -3.92 4.85 -8.48
C LEU A 43 -4.15 4.66 -9.97
N LEU A 44 -4.59 5.68 -10.69
CA LEU A 44 -4.83 5.60 -12.13
C LEU A 44 -3.52 5.32 -12.89
N LEU A 45 -2.44 6.01 -12.52
CA LEU A 45 -1.10 5.80 -13.07
C LEU A 45 -0.60 4.37 -12.84
N LYS A 46 -0.84 3.80 -11.65
CA LYS A 46 -0.44 2.41 -11.33
C LYS A 46 -1.04 1.38 -12.29
N TYR A 47 -2.22 1.65 -12.85
CA TYR A 47 -2.90 0.77 -13.81
C TYR A 47 -2.70 1.18 -15.27
N LYS A 48 -1.78 2.11 -15.55
CA LYS A 48 -1.52 2.66 -16.89
C LYS A 48 -2.80 3.19 -17.53
N ILE A 49 -3.53 4.02 -16.76
CA ILE A 49 -4.71 4.73 -17.21
C ILE A 49 -4.30 6.19 -17.40
N ASP A 50 -3.97 6.54 -18.63
CA ASP A 50 -3.46 7.88 -18.99
C ASP A 50 -4.58 8.84 -19.42
N GLN A 51 -5.84 8.39 -19.32
CA GLN A 51 -7.03 9.14 -19.70
C GLN A 51 -7.96 9.35 -18.49
N PRO A 52 -8.68 10.48 -18.42
CA PRO A 52 -9.67 10.71 -17.37
C PRO A 52 -10.81 9.70 -17.48
N LEU A 53 -11.27 9.19 -16.34
CA LEU A 53 -12.45 8.32 -16.27
C LEU A 53 -13.70 9.11 -16.65
N ASN A 54 -14.49 8.58 -17.57
CA ASN A 54 -15.77 9.10 -18.01
C ASN A 54 -16.77 7.95 -18.20
N PHE A 55 -18.04 8.29 -18.45
CA PHE A 55 -19.11 7.31 -18.61
C PHE A 55 -18.82 6.27 -19.71
N ASN A 56 -18.13 6.68 -20.78
CA ASN A 56 -17.88 5.84 -21.95
C ASN A 56 -16.71 4.87 -21.75
N ASN A 57 -15.69 5.26 -20.99
CA ASN A 57 -14.49 4.45 -20.79
C ASN A 57 -14.43 3.70 -19.44
N TYR A 58 -15.32 4.02 -18.51
CA TYR A 58 -15.31 3.48 -17.15
C TYR A 58 -15.37 1.94 -17.14
N ASN A 59 -16.32 1.34 -17.88
CA ASN A 59 -16.49 -0.11 -17.89
C ASN A 59 -15.29 -0.86 -18.48
N LEU A 60 -14.69 -0.31 -19.53
CA LEU A 60 -13.49 -0.88 -20.17
C LEU A 60 -12.29 -0.85 -19.20
N ILE A 61 -12.12 0.26 -18.48
CA ILE A 61 -11.05 0.41 -17.49
C ILE A 61 -11.31 -0.48 -16.27
N LEU A 62 -12.56 -0.61 -15.84
CA LEU A 62 -12.96 -1.51 -14.77
C LEU A 62 -12.59 -2.96 -15.09
N GLN A 63 -12.93 -3.44 -16.29
CA GLN A 63 -12.57 -4.79 -16.74
C GLN A 63 -11.06 -4.98 -16.74
N LYS A 64 -10.29 -4.03 -17.30
CA LYS A 64 -8.83 -4.06 -17.26
C LYS A 64 -8.27 -4.19 -15.83
N ILE A 65 -8.86 -3.50 -14.85
CA ILE A 65 -8.43 -3.54 -13.43
C ILE A 65 -8.80 -4.86 -12.74
N ILE A 66 -9.95 -5.45 -13.10
CA ILE A 66 -10.42 -6.73 -12.57
C ILE A 66 -9.57 -7.88 -13.15
N GLU A 67 -9.32 -7.85 -14.45
CA GLU A 67 -8.53 -8.85 -15.18
C GLU A 67 -7.02 -8.71 -14.93
N THR A 68 -6.57 -7.59 -14.36
CA THR A 68 -5.16 -7.42 -13.99
C THR A 68 -4.78 -8.54 -13.00
N PRO A 69 -3.83 -9.43 -13.36
CA PRO A 69 -3.46 -10.55 -12.53
C PRO A 69 -3.02 -10.03 -11.16
N ILE A 70 -3.61 -10.59 -10.12
CA ILE A 70 -3.19 -10.31 -8.75
C ILE A 70 -1.75 -10.81 -8.66
N LYS A 71 -0.79 -9.89 -8.50
CA LYS A 71 0.58 -10.30 -8.16
C LYS A 71 0.49 -11.12 -6.89
N GLU A 72 0.70 -12.43 -7.02
CA GLU A 72 0.85 -13.31 -5.88
C GLU A 72 1.98 -12.75 -5.03
N LYS A 73 1.72 -12.64 -3.73
CA LYS A 73 2.77 -12.22 -2.82
C LYS A 73 3.78 -13.33 -2.81
N ILE A 74 5.03 -13.00 -3.13
CA ILE A 74 6.15 -13.91 -2.96
C ILE A 74 6.12 -14.39 -1.50
N PRO A 75 6.05 -15.70 -1.25
CA PRO A 75 6.07 -16.22 0.11
C PRO A 75 7.36 -15.78 0.79
N VAL A 76 7.25 -15.40 2.06
CA VAL A 76 8.40 -14.99 2.87
C VAL A 76 9.14 -16.26 3.29
N ASP A 77 10.43 -16.38 2.94
CA ASP A 77 11.28 -17.45 3.45
C ASP A 77 11.72 -17.12 4.88
N TYR A 78 11.02 -17.66 5.87
CA TYR A 78 11.31 -17.42 7.29
C TYR A 78 12.64 -18.03 7.76
N GLY A 79 13.30 -18.87 6.95
CA GLY A 79 14.65 -19.37 7.24
C GLY A 79 15.74 -18.36 6.89
N LYS A 80 15.47 -17.40 5.99
CA LYS A 80 16.44 -16.42 5.49
C LYS A 80 16.02 -14.97 5.69
N THR A 81 14.86 -14.73 6.28
CA THR A 81 14.32 -13.37 6.45
C THR A 81 13.84 -13.13 7.87
N MET A 82 14.09 -11.92 8.37
CA MET A 82 13.64 -11.47 9.68
C MET A 82 12.63 -10.34 9.51
N LEU A 83 11.41 -10.53 10.00
CA LEU A 83 10.42 -9.46 10.03
C LEU A 83 10.70 -8.52 11.21
N ILE A 84 11.06 -7.27 10.92
CA ILE A 84 11.28 -6.25 11.95
C ILE A 84 10.03 -5.40 12.06
N HIS A 85 9.34 -5.56 13.19
CA HIS A 85 8.18 -4.77 13.52
C HIS A 85 8.54 -3.68 14.52
N PHE A 86 8.12 -2.45 14.24
CA PHE A 86 8.22 -1.38 15.21
C PHE A 86 6.95 -0.53 15.18
N THR A 87 6.58 -0.02 16.34
CA THR A 87 5.46 0.91 16.46
C THR A 87 5.93 2.28 15.97
N TYR A 88 5.24 2.83 14.98
CA TYR A 88 5.55 4.16 14.49
C TYR A 88 5.39 5.20 15.61
N CYS A 89 6.44 5.99 15.83
CA CYS A 89 6.43 7.17 16.70
C CYS A 89 6.87 8.39 15.87
N SER A 90 6.30 9.56 16.15
CA SER A 90 6.58 10.80 15.41
C SER A 90 8.07 11.19 15.42
N SER A 91 8.78 10.89 16.51
CA SER A 91 10.23 11.07 16.63
C SER A 91 11.04 10.15 15.69
N MET A 92 10.47 9.04 15.26
CA MET A 92 11.11 8.04 14.39
C MET A 92 10.66 8.14 12.92
N LYS A 93 10.06 9.26 12.50
CA LYS A 93 9.57 9.45 11.13
C LYS A 93 10.61 9.16 10.02
N THR A 94 11.89 9.39 10.30
CA THR A 94 12.99 9.15 9.35
C THR A 94 13.59 7.76 9.45
N PHE A 95 13.26 6.99 10.49
CA PHE A 95 13.86 5.68 10.74
C PHE A 95 13.66 4.70 9.58
N PRO A 96 12.46 4.54 8.98
CA PRO A 96 12.28 3.63 7.84
C PRO A 96 13.22 3.91 6.67
N LYS A 97 13.52 5.19 6.42
CA LYS A 97 14.41 5.60 5.32
C LYS A 97 15.87 5.28 5.60
N LYS A 98 16.26 5.19 6.88
CA LYS A 98 17.65 4.98 7.32
C LYS A 98 17.90 3.55 7.82
N PHE A 99 16.86 2.73 7.93
CA PHE A 99 16.93 1.44 8.59
C PHE A 99 18.01 0.53 8.00
N HIS A 100 17.99 0.29 6.69
CA HIS A 100 18.98 -0.60 6.05
C HIS A 100 20.42 -0.07 6.20
N ALA A 101 20.61 1.25 6.08
CA ALA A 101 21.93 1.85 6.31
C ALA A 101 22.41 1.67 7.77
N LEU A 102 21.51 1.72 8.75
CA LEU A 102 21.84 1.43 10.15
C LEU A 102 22.09 -0.06 10.36
N TRP A 103 21.27 -0.92 9.74
CA TRP A 103 21.43 -2.36 9.80
C TRP A 103 22.81 -2.77 9.31
N ASP A 104 23.18 -2.34 8.11
CA ASP A 104 24.48 -2.64 7.52
C ASP A 104 25.60 -2.07 8.40
N LYS A 105 25.47 -0.83 8.90
CA LYS A 105 26.50 -0.23 9.75
C LYS A 105 26.82 -1.05 11.01
N TYR A 106 25.82 -1.63 11.65
CA TYR A 106 26.01 -2.31 12.94
C TYR A 106 26.11 -3.83 12.82
N PHE A 107 25.57 -4.41 11.76
CA PHE A 107 25.42 -5.85 11.63
C PHE A 107 26.15 -6.43 10.43
N CYS A 108 26.79 -5.65 9.56
CA CYS A 108 27.44 -6.16 8.33
C CYS A 108 28.42 -7.33 8.56
N GLU A 109 29.17 -7.29 9.67
CA GLU A 109 30.18 -8.31 10.01
C GLU A 109 29.64 -9.39 10.95
N SER A 110 28.35 -9.32 11.31
CA SER A 110 27.74 -10.26 12.24
C SER A 110 27.04 -11.41 11.50
N PRO A 111 26.90 -12.59 12.13
CA PRO A 111 26.15 -13.71 11.54
C PRO A 111 24.69 -13.37 11.21
N ILE A 112 24.11 -12.36 11.86
CA ILE A 112 22.73 -11.92 11.57
C ILE A 112 22.62 -11.23 10.21
N ASN A 113 23.72 -10.82 9.58
CA ASN A 113 23.72 -10.20 8.26
C ASN A 113 23.30 -11.17 7.14
N GLU A 114 23.45 -12.48 7.39
CA GLU A 114 22.97 -13.52 6.47
C GLU A 114 21.43 -13.56 6.40
N VAL A 115 20.75 -12.95 7.37
CA VAL A 115 19.30 -12.87 7.45
C VAL A 115 18.85 -11.53 6.90
N LEU A 116 18.02 -11.53 5.86
CA LEU A 116 17.50 -10.32 5.25
C LEU A 116 16.45 -9.66 6.17
N PRO A 117 16.70 -8.46 6.72
CA PRO A 117 15.71 -7.77 7.52
C PRO A 117 14.63 -7.15 6.63
N ILE A 118 13.37 -7.44 6.91
CA ILE A 118 12.22 -6.83 6.25
C ILE A 118 11.55 -5.90 7.26
N LEU A 119 11.75 -4.60 7.10
CA LEU A 119 11.14 -3.59 7.96
C LEU A 119 9.64 -3.46 7.64
N GLY A 120 8.80 -3.81 8.60
CA GLY A 120 7.35 -3.69 8.51
C GLY A 120 6.79 -2.61 9.43
N THR A 121 6.46 -1.44 8.88
CA THR A 121 5.58 -0.47 9.55
C THR A 121 4.14 -0.94 9.41
N ARG A 122 3.67 -1.84 10.27
CA ARG A 122 2.29 -2.34 10.18
C ARG A 122 1.56 -2.20 11.52
N ASN A 123 0.24 -2.17 11.45
CA ASN A 123 -0.61 -2.42 12.60
C ASN A 123 -0.30 -3.83 13.16
N VAL A 124 -0.24 -3.99 14.48
CA VAL A 124 0.00 -5.27 15.17
C VAL A 124 -0.91 -6.38 14.63
N LYS A 125 -2.16 -6.08 14.30
CA LYS A 125 -3.12 -7.04 13.72
C LYS A 125 -2.66 -7.62 12.37
N ASN A 126 -1.95 -6.83 11.56
CA ASN A 126 -1.41 -7.31 10.28
C ASN A 126 -0.18 -8.19 10.46
N LEU A 127 0.65 -7.90 11.47
CA LEU A 127 1.77 -8.78 11.84
C LEU A 127 1.24 -10.12 12.35
N GLN A 128 0.28 -10.09 13.28
CA GLN A 128 -0.39 -11.29 13.77
C GLN A 128 -0.94 -12.13 12.62
N ARG A 129 -1.66 -11.51 11.68
CA ARG A 129 -2.17 -12.19 10.49
C ARG A 129 -1.05 -12.81 9.64
N GLN A 130 0.07 -12.12 9.46
CA GLN A 130 1.21 -12.65 8.69
C GLN A 130 1.92 -13.83 9.37
N LEU A 131 1.88 -13.90 10.70
CA LEU A 131 2.48 -15.00 11.47
C LEU A 131 1.53 -16.19 11.61
N THR A 132 0.21 -15.95 11.59
CA THR A 132 -0.79 -17.01 11.76
C THR A 132 -1.28 -17.63 10.45
N TYR A 133 -1.29 -16.90 9.33
CA TYR A 133 -1.75 -17.40 8.02
C TYR A 133 -0.68 -18.17 7.22
N THR A 134 0.49 -18.42 7.80
CA THR A 134 1.55 -19.24 7.20
C THR A 134 1.43 -20.73 7.53
N ARG A 135 0.19 -21.21 7.74
CA ARG A 135 -0.16 -22.63 7.80
C ARG A 135 -1.31 -22.91 6.85
#